data_AF-A0A2G9RV12-F1
#
_entry.id   AF-A0A2G9RV12-F1
#
_cell.length_a   1.000
_cell.length_b   1.000
_cell.length_c   1.000
_cell.angle_alpha   90.00
_cell.angle_beta   90.00
_cell.angle_gamma   90.00
#
_symmetry.space_group_name_H-M   'P 1'
#
loop_
_entity.id
_entity.type
_entity.pdbx_description
1 polymer ?
#
loop_
_entity_poly.entity_id
_entity_poly.type
_entity_poly.pdbx_seq_one_letter_code
_entity_poly.pdbx_strand_id
1 'polypeptide(L)' 'YEDRFAEWETNGAGFSHSHQHGFGLLNAWRLTNAAKIWESVPYLASYVSPLLRENKIIPPNRLELSWNGESGPVQLH' A
#
# COMPACT_ATOMS: atom_id res chain seq x y z
N TYR A 1 14.80 -8.45 -18.32
CA TYR A 1 13.76 -7.78 -17.52
C TYR A 1 14.32 -7.73 -16.11
N GLU A 2 14.86 -6.58 -15.69
CA GLU A 2 15.59 -6.52 -14.42
C GLU A 2 14.62 -6.25 -13.27
N ASP A 3 14.28 -7.31 -12.54
CA ASP A 3 13.44 -7.32 -11.32
C ASP A 3 14.14 -6.66 -10.11
N ARG A 4 15.37 -6.16 -10.29
CA ARG A 4 16.20 -5.60 -9.21
C ARG A 4 15.75 -4.22 -8.74
N PHE A 5 15.00 -3.49 -9.57
CA PHE A 5 14.48 -2.15 -9.26
C PHE A 5 13.00 -2.15 -8.91
N ALA A 6 12.39 -3.34 -8.76
CA ALA A 6 10.95 -3.45 -8.60
C ALA A 6 10.46 -3.16 -7.17
N GLU A 7 11.36 -2.97 -6.19
CA GLU A 7 11.02 -2.60 -4.80
C GLU A 7 9.82 -3.39 -4.25
N TRP A 8 10.03 -4.69 -4.02
CA TRP A 8 8.99 -5.58 -3.53
C TRP A 8 8.81 -5.46 -2.01
N GLU A 9 7.59 -5.18 -1.59
CA GLU A 9 7.18 -5.07 -0.19
C GLU A 9 6.09 -6.09 0.14
N THR A 10 6.03 -6.53 1.40
CA THR A 10 4.93 -7.39 1.89
C THR A 10 3.86 -6.53 2.55
N ASN A 11 2.63 -6.61 2.04
CA ASN A 11 1.51 -5.82 2.56
C ASN A 11 0.89 -6.42 3.85
N GLY A 12 -0.07 -5.71 4.44
CA GLY A 12 -0.76 -6.16 5.66
C GLY A 12 -1.59 -7.44 5.52
N ALA A 13 -1.83 -7.93 4.31
CA ALA A 13 -2.48 -9.22 4.04
C ALA A 13 -1.47 -10.36 3.76
N GLY A 14 -0.16 -10.08 3.84
CA GLY A 14 0.90 -11.06 3.64
C GLY A 14 1.26 -11.35 2.18
N PHE A 15 0.85 -10.50 1.24
CA PHE A 15 1.17 -10.64 -0.18
C PHE A 15 2.29 -9.68 -0.61
N SER A 16 3.15 -10.15 -1.52
CA SER A 16 4.19 -9.33 -2.15
C SER A 16 3.57 -8.37 -3.17
N HIS A 17 3.94 -7.10 -3.11
CA HIS A 17 3.47 -6.04 -3.98
C HIS A 17 4.64 -5.14 -4.39
N SER A 18 4.62 -4.71 -5.65
CA SER A 18 5.59 -3.77 -6.22
C SER A 18 4.83 -2.59 -6.84
N HIS A 19 5.36 -1.37 -6.71
CA HIS A 19 4.80 -0.22 -7.42
C HIS A 19 4.93 -0.33 -8.95
N GLN A 20 5.92 -1.08 -9.45
CA GLN A 20 6.14 -1.30 -10.87
C GLN A 20 5.30 -2.45 -11.42
N HIS A 21 5.05 -3.49 -10.62
CA HIS A 21 4.46 -4.75 -11.07
C HIS A 21 3.14 -5.14 -10.39
N GLY A 22 2.66 -4.36 -9.43
CA GLY A 22 1.50 -4.71 -8.61
C GLY A 22 1.74 -6.05 -7.89
N PHE A 23 0.81 -7.00 -8.04
CA PHE A 23 0.95 -8.36 -7.51
C PHE A 23 1.71 -9.33 -8.45
N GLY A 24 2.40 -8.79 -9.45
CA GLY A 24 3.20 -9.56 -10.41
C GLY A 24 2.43 -10.00 -11.65
N LEU A 25 3.02 -10.94 -12.39
CA LEU A 25 2.52 -11.36 -13.70
C LEU A 25 1.20 -12.13 -13.59
N LEU A 26 0.22 -11.74 -14.41
CA LEU A 26 -1.06 -12.44 -14.52
C LEU A 26 -0.86 -13.89 -14.99
N ASN A 27 -1.46 -14.83 -14.26
CA ASN A 27 -1.51 -16.24 -14.65
C ASN A 27 -2.96 -16.68 -14.90
N ALA A 28 -3.28 -16.98 -16.16
CA ALA A 28 -4.64 -17.33 -16.59
C ALA A 28 -5.17 -18.60 -15.92
N TRP A 29 -4.33 -19.62 -15.73
CA TRP A 29 -4.72 -20.85 -15.04
C TRP A 29 -5.06 -20.57 -13.57
N ARG A 30 -4.25 -19.76 -12.87
CA ARG A 30 -4.54 -19.40 -11.47
C ARG A 30 -5.82 -18.56 -11.36
N LEU A 31 -6.02 -17.59 -12.24
CA LEU A 31 -7.21 -16.75 -12.25
C LEU A 31 -8.49 -17.58 -12.47
N THR A 32 -8.48 -18.44 -13.49
CA THR A 32 -9.65 -19.27 -13.82
C THR A 32 -9.99 -20.29 -12.74
N ASN A 33 -8.99 -20.85 -12.05
CA ASN A 33 -9.25 -21.75 -10.93
C ASN A 33 -9.73 -21.03 -9.67
N ALA A 34 -9.20 -19.85 -9.38
CA ALA A 34 -9.69 -19.03 -8.26
C ALA A 34 -11.15 -18.61 -8.47
N ALA A 35 -11.51 -18.19 -9.69
CA ALA A 35 -12.86 -17.75 -10.01
C ALA A 35 -13.94 -18.85 -9.84
N LYS A 36 -13.59 -20.13 -10.01
CA LYS A 36 -14.53 -21.25 -9.87
C LYS A 36 -15.13 -21.38 -8.47
N ILE A 37 -14.40 -20.94 -7.45
CA ILE A 37 -14.78 -21.07 -6.04
C ILE A 37 -14.95 -19.70 -5.36
N TRP A 38 -14.93 -18.61 -6.15
CA TRP A 38 -14.96 -17.26 -5.62
C TRP A 38 -16.38 -16.87 -5.19
N GLU A 39 -16.56 -16.61 -3.90
CA GLU A 39 -17.81 -16.06 -3.38
C GLU A 39 -17.89 -14.55 -3.62
N SER A 40 -19.09 -14.05 -3.92
CA SER A 40 -19.29 -12.63 -4.18
C SER A 40 -19.02 -11.80 -2.93
N VAL A 41 -18.30 -10.70 -3.10
CA VAL A 41 -18.02 -9.77 -1.99
C VAL A 41 -19.25 -8.91 -1.68
N PRO A 42 -19.41 -8.46 -0.42
CA PRO A 42 -20.44 -7.49 -0.06
C PRO A 42 -20.34 -6.18 -0.85
N TYR A 43 -21.40 -5.37 -0.79
CA TYR A 43 -21.38 -4.04 -1.39
C TYR A 43 -20.20 -3.21 -0.86
N LEU A 44 -19.55 -2.49 -1.78
CA LEU A 44 -18.44 -1.62 -1.48
C LEU A 44 -18.87 -0.54 -0.47
N ALA A 45 -18.22 -0.53 0.69
CA ALA A 45 -18.27 0.58 1.62
C ALA A 45 -17.11 1.54 1.33
N SER A 46 -17.37 2.85 1.38
CA SER A 46 -16.33 3.87 1.27
C SER A 46 -16.35 4.78 2.50
N TYR A 47 -15.16 5.18 2.94
CA TYR A 47 -14.96 6.12 4.03
C TYR A 47 -14.01 7.22 3.57
N VAL A 48 -14.37 8.46 3.84
CA VAL A 48 -13.55 9.64 3.52
C VAL A 48 -13.26 10.35 4.84
N SER A 49 -11.99 10.47 5.19
CA SER A 49 -11.59 11.23 6.36
C SER A 49 -11.77 12.73 6.13
N PRO A 50 -12.06 13.52 7.17
CA PRO A 50 -12.02 14.97 7.09
C PRO A 50 -10.62 15.45 6.63
N LEU A 51 -10.59 16.45 5.77
CA LEU A 51 -9.33 17.07 5.35
C LEU A 51 -8.67 17.78 6.53
N LEU A 52 -7.51 17.28 6.97
CA LEU A 52 -6.69 17.96 7.95
C LEU A 52 -5.80 18.99 7.25
N ARG A 53 -6.02 20.28 7.53
CA ARG A 53 -5.15 21.37 7.07
C ARG A 53 -4.32 21.86 8.25
N GLU A 54 -3.03 21.54 8.23
CA GLU A 54 -2.06 22.17 9.11
C GLU A 54 -1.29 23.22 8.30
N ASN A 55 -1.20 24.45 8.79
CA ASN A 55 -0.37 25.52 8.20
C ASN A 55 1.12 25.28 8.47
N LYS A 56 1.60 24.07 8.21
CA LYS A 56 3.00 23.69 8.34
C LYS A 56 3.66 23.76 6.97
N ILE A 57 4.84 24.38 6.95
CA ILE A 57 5.72 24.33 5.79
C ILE A 57 6.14 22.87 5.62
N ILE A 58 5.95 22.31 4.43
CA ILE A 58 6.46 20.98 4.09
C ILE A 58 7.97 21.15 3.89
N PRO A 59 8.83 20.65 4.81
CA PRO A 59 10.26 20.75 4.64
C PRO A 59 10.70 19.91 3.42
N PRO A 60 11.66 20.39 2.62
CA PRO A 60 12.05 19.71 1.38
C PRO A 60 12.69 18.33 1.59
N ASN A 61 13.21 18.02 2.79
CA ASN A 61 14.10 16.87 2.99
C ASN A 61 13.64 15.85 4.04
N ARG A 62 12.65 16.15 4.90
CA ARG A 62 12.21 15.21 5.95
C ARG A 62 10.87 15.59 6.56
N LEU A 63 9.87 14.73 6.41
CA LEU A 63 8.60 14.85 7.12
C LEU A 63 8.75 14.26 8.54
N GLU A 64 8.57 15.08 9.57
CA GLU A 64 8.55 14.61 10.96
C GLU A 64 7.10 14.48 11.44
N LEU A 65 6.68 13.26 11.76
CA LEU A 65 5.39 12.98 12.39
C LEU A 65 5.55 13.14 13.91
N SER A 66 4.92 14.16 14.48
CA SER A 66 4.77 14.31 15.93
C SER A 66 3.38 13.83 16.35
N TRP A 67 3.29 12.66 16.98
CA TRP A 67 2.11 12.28 17.74
C TRP A 67 2.27 12.72 19.20
N ASN A 68 1.20 13.24 19.81
CA ASN A 68 1.21 13.78 21.16
C ASN A 68 1.38 12.66 22.21
N GLY A 69 2.61 12.16 22.33
CA GLY A 69 3.00 11.10 23.26
C GLY A 69 4.47 10.72 23.16
N GLU A 70 5.01 10.54 21.95
CA GLU A 70 6.42 10.19 21.73
C GLU A 70 6.85 10.67 20.33
N SER A 71 7.89 11.52 20.28
CA SER A 71 8.51 12.01 19.05
C SER A 71 9.73 11.15 18.71
N GLY A 72 9.61 10.32 17.67
CA GLY A 72 10.71 9.50 17.15
C GLY A 72 10.80 9.60 15.62
N PRO A 73 12.00 9.53 15.03
CA PRO A 73 12.17 9.57 13.58
C PRO A 73 11.56 8.32 12.94
N VAL A 74 10.56 8.48 12.08
CA VAL A 74 10.10 7.40 11.20
C VAL A 74 11.07 7.35 10.01
N GLN A 75 11.90 6.31 9.97
CA GLN A 75 12.66 6.00 8.76
C GLN A 75 11.72 5.27 7.80
N LEU A 76 11.44 5.89 6.66
CA LEU A 76 10.87 5.20 5.51
C LEU A 76 11.97 4.27 4.97
N HIS A 77 11.81 2.97 5.18
CA HIS A 77 12.53 1.92 4.45
C HIS A 77 11.63 1.45 3.32
#